data_AF-A0AAV5J5N0-F1
#
_entry.id   AF-A0AAV5J5N0-F1
#
_cell.length_a   1.000
_cell.length_b   1.000
_cell.length_c   1.000
_cell.angle_alpha   90.00
_cell.angle_beta   90.00
_cell.angle_gamma   90.00
#
_symmetry.space_group_name_H-M   'P 1'
#
loop_
_entity.id
_entity.type
_entity.pdbx_description
1 polymer ?
#
loop_
_entity_poly.entity_id
_entity_poly.type
_entity_poly.pdbx_seq_one_letter_code
_entity_poly.pdbx_strand_id
1 'polypeptide(L)'
;MVNADLARIINSDKVQSVVRPINKEVKRARSRKKNPLKNLNTMLKLNPYAKTARRMALLAEAQRVKAKKEKLKKKRKPITKEEAAAIKAGG
;
A
#
# COMPACT_ATOMS: atom_id res chain seq x y z
N MET A 1 -49.32 34.83 -16.00
CA MET A 1 -48.34 34.91 -14.89
C MET A 1 -48.47 36.27 -14.25
N VAL A 2 -49.01 36.37 -13.02
CA VAL A 2 -49.30 37.67 -12.38
C VAL A 2 -48.03 38.37 -11.90
N ASN A 3 -46.98 37.61 -11.58
CA ASN A 3 -45.68 38.14 -11.19
C ASN A 3 -44.64 37.67 -12.20
N ALA A 4 -44.04 38.60 -12.95
CA ALA A 4 -43.02 38.31 -13.95
C ALA A 4 -41.62 38.09 -13.33
N ASP A 5 -41.39 38.59 -12.10
CA ASP A 5 -40.10 38.51 -11.43
C ASP A 5 -39.95 37.21 -10.62
N LEU A 6 -39.23 36.25 -11.22
CA LEU A 6 -38.88 34.97 -10.61
C LEU A 6 -37.91 35.10 -9.44
N ALA A 7 -36.99 36.07 -9.46
CA ALA A 7 -35.98 36.22 -8.44
C ALA A 7 -36.62 36.58 -7.10
N ARG A 8 -37.63 37.46 -7.13
CA ARG A 8 -38.42 37.83 -5.95
C ARG A 8 -39.18 36.64 -5.36
N ILE A 9 -39.72 35.75 -6.20
CA ILE A 9 -40.46 34.57 -5.74
C ILE A 9 -39.49 33.58 -5.08
N ILE A 10 -38.37 33.28 -5.73
CA ILE A 10 -37.36 32.33 -5.23
C ILE A 10 -36.77 32.79 -3.90
N ASN A 11 -36.48 34.09 -3.76
CA ASN A 11 -35.86 34.66 -2.56
C ASN A 11 -36.87 35.03 -1.46
N SER A 12 -38.17 34.75 -1.65
CA SER A 12 -39.18 35.05 -0.64
C SER A 12 -39.11 34.10 0.56
N ASP A 13 -39.45 34.60 1.75
CA ASP A 13 -39.38 33.82 3.01
C ASP A 13 -40.23 32.54 2.98
N LYS A 14 -41.36 32.58 2.28
CA LYS A 14 -42.24 31.41 2.12
C LYS A 14 -41.56 30.27 1.37
N VAL A 15 -40.68 30.60 0.43
CA VAL A 15 -39.91 29.61 -0.33
C VAL A 15 -38.65 29.22 0.44
N GLN A 16 -37.87 30.20 0.90
CA GLN A 16 -36.59 29.94 1.57
C GLN A 16 -36.73 29.22 2.93
N SER A 17 -37.86 29.37 3.64
CA SER A 17 -38.11 28.64 4.90
C SER A 17 -38.30 27.13 4.72
N VAL A 18 -38.76 26.69 3.55
CA VAL A 18 -39.03 25.27 3.23
C VAL A 18 -37.88 24.64 2.45
N VAL A 19 -37.12 25.45 1.71
CA VAL A 19 -35.99 24.99 0.90
C VAL A 19 -34.85 24.51 1.80
N ARG A 20 -34.28 23.34 1.45
CA ARG A 20 -33.08 22.82 2.12
C ARG A 20 -31.87 23.68 1.76
N PRO A 21 -30.95 23.94 2.70
CA PRO A 21 -29.74 24.70 2.42
C PRO A 21 -28.90 24.02 1.33
N ILE A 22 -28.15 24.84 0.59
CA ILE A 22 -27.31 24.34 -0.49
C ILE A 22 -26.17 23.45 0.05
N ASN A 23 -26.04 22.25 -0.51
CA ASN A 23 -24.91 21.39 -0.25
C ASN A 23 -23.69 21.89 -1.03
N LYS A 24 -22.79 22.62 -0.36
CA LYS A 24 -21.56 23.14 -0.97
C LYS A 24 -20.57 22.02 -1.33
N GLU A 25 -20.59 20.92 -0.59
CA GLU A 25 -19.73 19.76 -0.82
C GLU A 25 -20.38 18.75 -1.78
N VAL A 26 -20.45 19.11 -3.06
CA VAL A 26 -20.84 18.14 -4.08
C VAL A 26 -19.65 17.22 -4.34
N LYS A 27 -19.69 15.99 -3.80
CA LYS A 27 -18.75 14.92 -4.19
C LYS A 27 -18.99 14.55 -5.65
N ARG A 28 -18.40 15.31 -6.57
CA ARG A 28 -18.32 14.96 -8.00
C ARG A 28 -17.73 13.55 -8.10
N ALA A 29 -18.25 12.74 -9.02
CA ALA A 29 -17.94 11.31 -9.15
C ALA A 29 -16.44 11.04 -8.91
N ARG A 30 -16.15 10.08 -8.03
CA ARG A 30 -14.79 9.80 -7.52
C ARG A 30 -13.81 9.75 -8.69
N SER A 31 -12.67 10.40 -8.49
CA SER A 31 -11.47 10.23 -9.32
C SER A 31 -11.22 8.76 -9.68
N ARG A 32 -10.63 8.54 -10.86
CA ARG A 32 -10.39 7.21 -11.48
C ARG A 32 -10.08 6.12 -10.46
N LYS A 33 -10.77 4.97 -10.55
CA LYS A 33 -10.54 3.79 -9.70
C LYS A 33 -9.06 3.37 -9.81
N LYS A 34 -8.29 3.51 -8.73
CA LYS A 34 -6.87 3.12 -8.69
C LYS A 34 -6.76 1.61 -8.48
N ASN A 35 -5.84 0.96 -9.20
CA ASN A 35 -5.58 -0.46 -9.07
C ASN A 35 -4.81 -0.75 -7.74
N PRO A 36 -5.36 -1.53 -6.80
CA PRO A 36 -4.71 -1.84 -5.52
C PRO A 36 -3.39 -2.59 -5.64
N LEU A 37 -3.25 -3.46 -6.64
CA LEU A 37 -2.00 -4.22 -6.86
C LEU A 37 -0.83 -3.30 -7.25
N LYS A 38 -1.15 -2.16 -7.89
CA LYS A 38 -0.17 -1.15 -8.30
C LYS A 38 -0.06 0.00 -7.28
N ASN A 39 -1.06 0.21 -6.43
CA ASN A 39 -1.10 1.32 -5.48
C ASN A 39 -1.35 0.83 -4.04
N LEU A 40 -0.29 0.93 -3.23
CA LEU A 40 -0.26 0.47 -1.84
C LEU A 40 -1.34 1.12 -0.97
N ASN A 41 -1.55 2.44 -1.09
CA ASN A 41 -2.52 3.13 -0.24
C ASN A 41 -3.94 2.63 -0.46
N THR A 42 -4.32 2.34 -1.71
CA THR A 42 -5.60 1.68 -2.00
C THR A 42 -5.65 0.24 -1.51
N MET A 43 -4.56 -0.51 -1.62
CA MET A 43 -4.50 -1.88 -1.09
C MET A 43 -4.66 -1.91 0.43
N LEU A 44 -4.01 -1.00 1.15
CA LEU A 44 -4.12 -0.92 2.62
C LEU A 44 -5.52 -0.53 3.09
N LYS A 45 -6.20 0.35 2.33
CA LYS A 45 -7.60 0.71 2.62
C LYS A 45 -8.55 -0.47 2.44
N LEU A 46 -8.31 -1.33 1.44
CA LEU A 46 -9.15 -2.48 1.14
C LEU A 46 -8.80 -3.70 2.00
N ASN A 47 -7.51 -3.91 2.27
CA ASN A 47 -6.97 -5.03 3.02
C ASN A 47 -5.90 -4.55 4.02
N PRO A 48 -6.27 -4.34 5.29
CA PRO A 48 -5.34 -3.96 6.35
C PRO A 48 -4.23 -4.99 6.60
N TYR A 49 -4.53 -6.28 6.43
CA TYR A 49 -3.57 -7.38 6.62
C TYR A 49 -2.47 -7.42 5.56
N ALA A 50 -2.66 -6.74 4.42
CA ALA A 50 -1.60 -6.64 3.40
C ALA A 50 -0.32 -5.99 3.96
N LYS A 51 -0.44 -5.12 4.98
CA LYS A 51 0.71 -4.49 5.65
C LYS A 51 1.55 -5.52 6.40
N THR A 52 0.90 -6.38 7.19
CA THR A 52 1.58 -7.38 8.02
C THR A 52 2.20 -8.47 7.17
N ALA A 53 1.45 -8.98 6.19
CA ALA A 53 1.95 -9.97 5.23
C ALA A 53 3.21 -9.48 4.50
N ARG A 54 3.19 -8.22 4.01
CA ARG A 54 4.36 -7.62 3.34
C ARG A 54 5.56 -7.47 4.28
N ARG A 55 5.33 -7.07 5.53
CA ARG A 55 6.39 -6.98 6.54
C ARG A 55 7.02 -8.34 6.83
N MET A 56 6.21 -9.38 7.00
CA MET A 56 6.71 -10.74 7.25
C MET A 56 7.52 -11.26 6.06
N ALA A 57 7.06 -11.02 4.83
CA ALA A 57 7.79 -11.42 3.63
C ALA A 57 9.20 -10.79 3.56
N LEU A 58 9.32 -9.49 3.88
CA LEU A 58 10.61 -8.79 3.90
C LEU A 58 11.57 -9.36 4.98
N LEU A 59 11.05 -9.67 6.17
CA LEU A 59 11.86 -10.27 7.24
C LEU A 59 12.36 -11.66 6.85
N ALA A 60 11.48 -12.49 6.26
CA ALA A 60 11.85 -13.81 5.78
C ALA A 60 12.90 -13.75 4.67
N GLU A 61 12.78 -12.79 3.74
CA GLU A 61 13.78 -12.58 2.69
C GLU A 61 15.13 -12.17 3.27
N ALA A 62 15.16 -11.24 4.22
CA ALA A 62 16.39 -10.84 4.91
C ALA A 62 17.08 -12.02 5.61
N GLN A 63 16.30 -12.90 6.28
CA GLN A 63 16.82 -14.11 6.90
C GLN A 63 17.39 -15.09 5.86
N ARG A 64 16.69 -15.32 4.75
CA ARG A 64 17.17 -16.19 3.66
C ARG A 64 18.50 -15.70 3.08
N VAL A 65 18.64 -14.40 2.86
CA VAL A 65 19.88 -13.80 2.34
C VAL A 65 21.03 -13.99 3.34
N LYS A 66 20.79 -13.78 4.64
CA LYS A 66 21.80 -14.03 5.68
C LYS A 66 22.24 -15.50 5.71
N ALA A 67 21.29 -16.43 5.77
CA ALA A 67 21.57 -17.87 5.79
C ALA A 67 22.34 -18.31 4.53
N LYS A 68 21.99 -17.78 3.35
CA LYS A 68 22.73 -18.05 2.11
C LYS A 68 24.17 -17.54 2.18
N LYS A 69 24.39 -16.33 2.70
CA LYS A 69 25.73 -15.75 2.89
C LYS A 69 26.58 -16.57 3.87
N GLU A 70 26.01 -17.02 4.99
CA GLU A 70 26.72 -17.86 5.96
C GLU A 70 27.10 -19.23 5.39
N LYS A 71 26.17 -19.89 4.70
CA LYS A 71 26.43 -21.15 3.99
C LYS A 71 27.56 -20.97 2.98
N LEU A 72 27.53 -19.88 2.21
CA LEU A 72 28.57 -19.58 1.22
C LEU A 72 29.92 -19.29 1.87
N LYS A 73 29.95 -18.54 2.99
CA LYS A 73 31.18 -18.29 3.76
C LYS A 73 31.77 -19.60 4.30
N LYS A 74 30.94 -20.50 4.85
CA LYS A 74 31.41 -21.81 5.34
C LYS A 74 32.04 -22.64 4.22
N LYS A 75 31.43 -22.68 3.04
CA LYS A 75 31.97 -23.38 1.85
C LYS A 75 33.25 -22.75 1.31
N ARG A 76 33.41 -21.44 1.45
CA ARG A 76 34.58 -20.68 0.98
C ARG A 76 35.69 -20.55 2.02
N LYS A 77 35.55 -21.15 3.21
CA LYS A 77 36.65 -21.17 4.17
C LYS A 77 37.83 -21.92 3.54
N PRO A 78 39.02 -21.32 3.47
CA PRO A 78 40.20 -22.03 2.99
C PRO A 78 40.46 -23.21 3.92
N ILE A 79 40.67 -24.39 3.33
CA ILE A 79 41.09 -25.59 4.05
C ILE A 79 42.44 -25.28 4.70
N THR A 80 42.61 -25.62 5.98
CA THR A 80 43.89 -25.42 6.65
C THR A 80 44.97 -26.30 6.01
N LYS A 81 46.24 -25.90 6.07
CA LYS A 81 47.34 -26.67 5.45
C LYS A 81 47.41 -28.12 5.97
N GLU A 82 47.02 -28.33 7.22
CA GLU A 82 46.97 -29.64 7.88
C GLU A 82 45.83 -30.52 7.34
N GLU A 83 44.63 -29.96 7.17
CA GLU A 83 43.49 -30.66 6.56
C GLU A 83 43.74 -30.98 5.07
N ALA A 84 44.43 -30.07 4.34
CA ALA A 84 44.82 -30.31 2.96
C ALA A 84 45.89 -31.40 2.82
N ALA A 85 46.83 -31.49 3.77
CA ALA A 85 47.83 -32.54 3.82
C ALA A 85 47.21 -33.91 4.17
N ALA A 86 46.25 -33.96 5.09
CA ALA A 86 45.52 -35.19 5.45
C ALA A 86 44.69 -35.75 4.29
N ILE A 87 44.02 -34.89 3.51
CA ILE A 87 43.28 -35.31 2.29
C ILE A 87 44.24 -35.87 1.23
N LYS A 88 45.45 -35.33 1.13
CA LYS A 88 46.47 -35.77 0.17
C LYS A 88 47.18 -37.07 0.59
N ALA A 89 47.24 -37.37 1.89
CA ALA A 89 47.85 -38.59 2.42
C ALA A 89 46.90 -39.80 2.43
N GLY A 90 45.58 -39.56 2.34
CA GLY A 90 44.56 -40.60 2.34
C GLY A 90 44.08 -41.06 0.96
N GLY A 91 44.60 -40.47 -0.13
CA GLY A 91 44.36 -40.90 -1.51
C GLY A 91 45.64 -41.45 -2.13
#